data_AF-A0A1I7BXI6-F1
#
_entry.id   AF-A0A1I7BXI6-F1
#
_cell.length_a   1.000
_cell.length_b   1.000
_cell.length_c   1.000
_cell.angle_alpha   90.00
_cell.angle_beta   90.00
_cell.angle_gamma   90.00
#
_symmetry.space_group_name_H-M   'P 1'
#
loop_
_entity.id
_entity.type
_entity.pdbx_description
1 polymer ?
#
loop_
_entity_poly.entity_id
_entity_poly.type
_entity_poly.pdbx_seq_one_letter_code
_entity_poly.pdbx_strand_id
1 'polypeptide(L)'
;MAGENTPQDASHAKARYEVIVRAGAAERMDMRQVADMDLDRVPDPEGGVRLLVDMDEAARLVESGLEVTLVQAAPAGPLDPSLIMDDDAAQAWLDERLGGTEQGGQN
;
A
#
# COMPACT_ATOMS: atom_id res chain seq x y z
N MET A 1 18.09 -26.25 34.80
CA MET A 1 17.12 -26.35 33.70
C MET A 1 16.96 -24.95 33.14
N ALA A 2 17.88 -24.53 32.27
CA ALA A 2 17.82 -23.24 31.60
C ALA A 2 17.08 -23.47 30.28
N GLY A 3 15.88 -22.91 30.16
CA GLY A 3 15.16 -22.87 28.89
C GLY A 3 15.90 -21.90 27.97
N GLU A 4 16.46 -22.42 26.90
CA GLU A 4 17.01 -21.66 25.79
C GLU A 4 15.93 -20.70 25.27
N ASN A 5 16.13 -19.40 25.46
CA ASN A 5 15.48 -18.38 24.64
C ASN A 5 16.18 -18.42 23.27
N THR A 6 15.77 -19.37 22.43
CA THR A 6 16.06 -19.33 21.01
C THR A 6 15.41 -18.06 20.45
N PRO A 7 16.15 -17.11 19.83
CA PRO A 7 15.53 -16.06 19.04
C PRO A 7 14.98 -16.72 17.77
N GLN A 8 13.83 -17.36 17.88
CA GLN A 8 13.13 -17.99 16.77
C GLN A 8 12.17 -16.98 16.15
N ASP A 9 12.73 -15.97 15.49
CA ASP A 9 12.07 -15.32 14.35
C ASP A 9 13.10 -14.52 13.52
N ALA A 10 14.09 -15.25 12.99
CA ALA A 10 14.97 -14.70 11.97
C ALA A 10 14.17 -14.57 10.67
N SER A 11 13.55 -13.41 10.48
CA SER A 11 13.54 -12.66 9.23
C SER A 11 13.17 -13.45 7.97
N HIS A 12 11.97 -14.02 7.91
CA HIS A 12 11.29 -13.99 6.62
C HIS A 12 10.88 -12.53 6.41
N ALA A 13 11.57 -11.82 5.52
CA ALA A 13 11.11 -10.51 5.06
C ALA A 13 9.65 -10.66 4.65
N LYS A 14 8.73 -10.11 5.45
CA LYS A 14 7.30 -10.18 5.16
C LYS A 14 7.15 -9.44 3.84
N ALA A 15 6.56 -10.05 2.82
CA ALA A 15 6.34 -9.37 1.54
C ALA A 15 4.89 -8.87 1.50
N ARG A 16 4.69 -7.68 0.95
CA ARG A 16 3.38 -7.23 0.47
C ARG A 16 3.40 -7.32 -1.06
N TYR A 17 2.24 -7.52 -1.64
CA TYR A 17 2.08 -7.71 -3.07
C TYR A 17 1.18 -6.61 -3.58
N GLU A 18 1.70 -5.89 -4.58
CA GLU A 18 0.87 -5.01 -5.37
C GLU A 18 0.02 -5.88 -6.29
N VAL A 19 -1.30 -5.71 -6.17
CA VAL A 19 -2.28 -6.44 -6.98
C VAL A 19 -3.20 -5.47 -7.69
N ILE A 20 -3.66 -5.86 -8.88
CA ILE A 20 -4.82 -5.25 -9.53
C ILE A 20 -5.98 -6.21 -9.36
N VAL A 21 -7.05 -5.71 -8.75
CA VAL A 21 -8.29 -6.45 -8.56
C VAL A 21 -9.32 -5.96 -9.57
N ARG A 22 -10.03 -6.90 -10.18
CA ARG A 22 -11.16 -6.63 -11.07
C ARG A 22 -12.36 -7.46 -10.62
N ALA A 23 -13.55 -6.91 -10.79
CA ALA A 23 -14.76 -7.73 -10.77
C ALA A 23 -14.69 -8.62 -12.02
N GLY A 24 -15.01 -9.91 -11.88
CA GLY A 24 -14.98 -10.85 -13.00
C GLY A 24 -15.80 -10.34 -14.20
N ALA A 25 -15.62 -10.97 -15.35
CA ALA A 25 -15.99 -10.53 -16.71
C ALA A 25 -17.39 -9.89 -16.97
N ALA A 26 -18.30 -9.82 -16.00
CA ALA A 26 -19.67 -9.32 -16.18
C ALA A 26 -20.05 -8.09 -15.34
N GLU A 27 -19.27 -7.66 -14.34
CA GLU A 27 -19.71 -6.59 -13.42
C GLU A 27 -18.65 -5.49 -13.22
N ARG A 28 -19.10 -4.24 -13.01
CA ARG A 28 -18.23 -3.18 -12.50
C ARG A 28 -17.96 -3.44 -11.03
N MET A 29 -16.71 -3.30 -10.59
CA MET A 29 -16.37 -3.41 -9.16
C MET A 29 -17.24 -2.48 -8.31
N ASP A 30 -17.94 -3.04 -7.33
CA ASP A 30 -18.50 -2.24 -6.25
C ASP A 30 -17.36 -1.86 -5.30
N MET A 31 -16.94 -0.59 -5.37
CA MET A 31 -15.88 -0.05 -4.51
C MET A 31 -16.19 -0.16 -3.02
N ARG A 32 -17.45 -0.42 -2.63
CA ARG A 32 -17.86 -0.70 -1.24
C ARG A 32 -17.36 -2.04 -0.73
N GLN A 33 -17.26 -3.07 -1.58
CA GLN A 33 -16.71 -4.37 -1.15
C GLN A 33 -15.23 -4.26 -0.80
N VAL A 34 -14.48 -3.42 -1.52
CA VAL A 34 -13.09 -3.10 -1.17
C VAL A 34 -13.03 -2.10 0.00
N ALA A 35 -14.11 -1.35 0.25
CA ALA A 35 -14.23 -0.40 1.39
C ALA A 35 -14.09 -1.05 2.73
N ASP A 36 -14.70 -2.21 2.89
CA ASP A 36 -14.70 -2.93 4.16
C ASP A 36 -13.35 -3.59 4.47
N MET A 37 -12.41 -3.61 3.51
CA MET A 37 -11.10 -4.24 3.68
C MET A 37 -10.04 -3.33 4.31
N ASP A 38 -10.33 -2.04 4.54
CA ASP A 38 -9.39 -1.06 5.11
C ASP A 38 -8.04 -0.95 4.35
N LEU A 39 -8.04 -1.33 3.06
CA LEU A 39 -6.87 -1.26 2.19
C LEU A 39 -6.83 0.08 1.46
N ASP A 40 -5.62 0.65 1.34
CA ASP A 40 -5.34 1.81 0.48
C ASP A 40 -5.61 1.46 -0.98
N ARG A 41 -6.40 2.30 -1.67
CA ARG A 41 -6.87 2.04 -3.02
C ARG A 41 -6.39 3.09 -3.98
N VAL A 42 -5.80 2.65 -5.07
CA VAL A 42 -5.50 3.50 -6.21
C VAL A 42 -6.34 3.02 -7.40
N PRO A 43 -7.14 3.89 -8.03
CA PRO A 43 -7.85 3.49 -9.25
C PRO A 43 -6.85 3.16 -10.35
N ASP A 44 -7.03 2.00 -10.99
CA ASP A 44 -6.23 1.60 -12.14
C ASP A 44 -6.87 2.15 -13.44
N PRO A 45 -6.08 2.68 -14.39
CA PRO A 45 -6.60 3.27 -15.63
C PRO A 45 -7.41 2.30 -16.50
N GLU A 46 -7.24 0.98 -16.34
CA GLU A 46 -8.04 -0.03 -17.05
C GLU A 46 -9.37 -0.35 -16.35
N GLY A 47 -9.71 0.38 -15.28
CA GLY A 47 -10.97 0.22 -14.54
C GLY A 47 -10.92 -0.81 -13.41
N GLY A 48 -9.72 -1.27 -13.02
CA GLY A 48 -9.49 -2.07 -11.82
C GLY A 48 -9.18 -1.22 -10.58
N VAL A 49 -8.92 -1.90 -9.47
CA VAL A 49 -8.45 -1.28 -8.23
C VAL A 49 -7.11 -1.88 -7.85
N ARG A 50 -6.11 -1.02 -7.64
CA ARG A 50 -4.78 -1.41 -7.18
C ARG A 50 -4.69 -1.38 -5.66
N LEU A 51 -4.16 -2.46 -5.08
CA LEU A 51 -4.05 -2.67 -3.64
C LEU A 51 -2.67 -3.23 -3.27
N LEU A 52 -2.25 -3.03 -2.02
CA LEU A 52 -1.13 -3.73 -1.40
C LEU A 52 -1.67 -4.74 -0.38
N VAL A 53 -1.43 -6.02 -0.62
CA VAL A 53 -1.97 -7.12 0.19
C VAL A 53 -0.89 -8.12 0.58
N ASP A 54 -1.11 -8.93 1.61
CA ASP A 54 -0.39 -10.21 1.75
C ASP A 54 -1.10 -11.34 0.99
N MET A 55 -0.52 -12.54 1.00
CA MET A 55 -1.08 -13.68 0.25
C MET A 55 -2.39 -14.21 0.84
N ASP A 56 -2.61 -14.06 2.15
CA ASP A 56 -3.85 -14.51 2.80
C ASP A 56 -5.01 -13.56 2.44
N GLU A 57 -4.74 -12.26 2.41
CA GLU A 57 -5.66 -11.24 1.91
C GLU A 57 -5.96 -11.43 0.42
N ALA A 58 -4.96 -11.74 -0.41
CA ALA A 58 -5.16 -12.07 -1.82
C ALA A 58 -6.05 -13.31 -2.02
N ALA A 59 -5.89 -14.35 -1.19
CA ALA A 59 -6.74 -15.53 -1.23
C ALA A 59 -8.20 -15.18 -0.91
N ARG A 60 -8.45 -14.36 0.12
CA ARG A 60 -9.81 -13.90 0.47
C ARG A 60 -10.48 -13.11 -0.64
N LEU A 61 -9.71 -12.28 -1.36
CA LEU A 61 -10.21 -11.57 -2.54
C LEU A 61 -10.68 -12.56 -3.62
N VAL A 62 -9.89 -13.58 -3.92
CA VAL A 62 -10.28 -14.64 -4.88
C VAL A 62 -11.50 -15.41 -4.39
N GLU A 63 -11.57 -15.77 -3.11
CA GLU A 63 -12.72 -16.45 -2.50
C GLU A 63 -14.00 -15.61 -2.57
N SER A 64 -13.89 -14.28 -2.53
CA SER A 64 -15.01 -13.36 -2.73
C SER A 64 -15.46 -13.22 -4.19
N GLY A 65 -14.82 -13.94 -5.12
CA GLY A 65 -15.17 -13.95 -6.54
C GLY A 65 -14.48 -12.86 -7.37
N LEU A 66 -13.43 -12.24 -6.83
CA LEU A 66 -12.66 -11.22 -7.52
C LEU A 66 -11.48 -11.81 -8.28
N GLU A 67 -11.17 -11.24 -9.44
CA GLU A 67 -9.96 -11.57 -10.18
C GLU A 67 -8.79 -10.76 -9.63
N VAL A 68 -7.74 -11.44 -9.19
CA VAL A 68 -6.54 -10.82 -8.61
C VAL A 68 -5.35 -11.05 -9.55
N THR A 69 -4.77 -9.96 -10.05
CA THR A 69 -3.53 -9.98 -10.84
C THR A 69 -2.39 -9.48 -9.97
N LEU A 70 -1.39 -10.32 -9.71
CA LEU A 70 -0.15 -9.91 -9.04
C LEU A 70 0.71 -9.06 -10.00
N VAL A 71 1.10 -7.87 -9.55
CA VAL A 71 1.94 -6.94 -10.31
C VAL A 71 3.40 -7.08 -9.86
N GLN A 72 3.65 -6.91 -8.56
CA GLN A 72 4.99 -7.00 -7.98
C GLN A 72 4.95 -7.35 -6.50
N ALA A 73 6.07 -7.87 -5.99
CA ALA A 73 6.30 -8.04 -4.57
C ALA A 73 7.15 -6.88 -4.03
N ALA A 74 6.70 -6.27 -2.94
CA ALA A 74 7.40 -5.23 -2.21
C ALA A 74 7.83 -5.77 -0.83
N PRO A 75 9.05 -5.46 -0.37
CA PRO A 75 9.45 -5.80 0.99
C PRO A 75 8.55 -5.06 1.99
N ALA A 76 8.02 -5.78 2.96
CA ALA A 76 7.25 -5.24 4.06
C ALA A 76 8.10 -5.26 5.33
N GLY A 77 8.30 -4.08 5.89
CA GLY A 77 9.09 -3.85 7.08
C GLY A 77 9.06 -2.38 7.45
N PRO A 78 9.75 -1.99 8.52
CA PRO A 78 9.94 -0.58 8.85
C PRO A 78 10.54 0.15 7.64
N LEU A 79 10.05 1.37 7.38
CA LEU A 79 10.66 2.25 6.40
C LEU A 79 12.14 2.45 6.77
N ASP A 80 13.03 2.42 5.78
CA ASP A 80 14.43 2.77 5.99
C ASP A 80 14.48 4.19 6.59
N PRO A 81 15.07 4.38 7.79
CA PRO A 81 15.10 5.70 8.42
C PRO A 81 15.77 6.79 7.58
N SER A 82 16.65 6.41 6.65
CA SER A 82 17.29 7.36 5.72
C SER A 82 16.34 7.92 4.66
N LEU A 83 15.17 7.30 4.48
CA LEU A 83 14.08 7.80 3.62
C LEU A 83 13.15 8.76 4.37
N ILE A 84 13.30 8.91 5.68
CA ILE A 84 12.51 9.85 6.48
C ILE A 84 13.15 11.23 6.33
N MET A 85 12.41 12.14 5.71
CA MET A 85 12.80 13.53 5.56
C MET A 85 12.52 14.29 6.86
N ASP A 86 13.43 15.16 7.27
CA ASP A 86 13.12 16.13 8.34
C ASP A 86 12.19 17.23 7.83
N ASP A 87 11.58 17.97 8.76
CA ASP A 87 10.56 18.97 8.47
C ASP A 87 11.09 20.08 7.53
N ASP A 88 12.35 20.49 7.70
CA ASP A 88 12.97 21.55 6.90
C ASP A 88 13.21 21.08 5.45
N ALA A 89 13.72 19.86 5.28
CA ALA A 89 13.89 19.26 3.98
C ALA A 89 12.53 18.97 3.31
N ALA A 90 11.51 18.58 4.07
CA ALA A 90 10.15 18.37 3.56
C ALA A 90 9.55 19.68 3.04
N GLN A 91 9.71 20.77 3.79
CA GLN A 91 9.26 22.10 3.39
C GLN A 91 9.96 22.54 2.09
N ALA A 92 11.28 22.41 2.01
CA ALA A 92 12.04 22.75 0.81
C ALA A 92 11.61 21.92 -0.41
N TRP A 93 11.38 20.61 -0.23
CA TRP A 93 10.91 19.72 -1.29
C TRP A 93 9.50 20.11 -1.79
N LEU A 94 8.60 20.48 -0.88
CA LEU A 94 7.25 20.95 -1.23
C LEU A 94 7.29 22.28 -1.99
N ASP A 95 8.12 23.23 -1.53
CA ASP A 95 8.25 24.54 -2.15
C ASP A 95 8.81 24.45 -3.58
N GLU A 96 9.75 23.53 -3.83
CA GLU A 96 10.28 23.25 -5.17
C GLU A 96 9.22 22.66 -6.10
N ARG A 97 8.39 21.74 -5.59
CA ARG A 97 7.49 20.93 -6.42
C ARG A 97 6.12 21.54 -6.65
N LEU A 98 5.61 22.29 -5.68
CA LEU A 98 4.29 22.94 -5.75
C LEU A 98 4.39 24.40 -6.17
N GLY A 99 5.61 24.96 -6.24
CA GLY A 99 5.84 26.38 -6.45
C GLY A 99 5.30 27.14 -5.24
N GLY A 100 6.17 27.31 -4.23
CA GLY A 100 5.88 27.86 -2.91
C GLY A 100 4.59 28.68 -2.83
N THR A 101 3.65 28.25 -2.00
CA THR A 101 2.35 28.91 -1.87
C THR A 101 2.59 30.37 -1.49
N GLU A 102 2.36 31.28 -2.43
CA GLU A 102 2.38 32.71 -2.15
C GLU A 102 1.40 32.94 -1.00
N GLN A 103 1.89 33.33 0.18
CA GLN A 103 1.05 33.82 1.26
C GLN A 103 0.47 35.17 0.83
N GLY A 104 -0.53 35.12 -0.06
CA GLY A 104 -1.35 36.26 -0.48
C GLY A 104 -2.38 36.60 0.59
N GLY A 105 -1.92 36.88 1.80
CA GLY A 105 -2.70 37.46 2.90
C GLY A 105 -2.12 38.80 3.27
N GLN A 106 -2.38 39.84 2.48
CA GLN A 106 -2.06 41.22 2.84
C GLN A 106 -3.30 42.09 2.68
N ASN A 107 -3.89 42.39 3.85
CA ASN A 107 -4.57 43.60 4.29
C ASN A 107 -5.75 44.15 3.49
#